data_AF-A0A430LWT9-F1
#
_entry.id   AF-A0A430LWT9-F1
#
_cell.length_a   1.000
_cell.length_b   1.000
_cell.length_c   1.000
_cell.angle_alpha   90.00
_cell.angle_beta   90.00
_cell.angle_gamma   90.00
#
_symmetry.space_group_name_H-M   'P 1'
#
loop_
_entity.id
_entity.type
_entity.pdbx_description
1 polymer ?
#
loop_
_entity_poly.entity_id
_entity_poly.type
_entity_poly.pdbx_seq_one_letter_code
_entity_poly.pdbx_strand_id
1 'polypeptide(L)'
;MDSEEGIRDDTSSSLISAISLGVLILPLLALWTSSLSLARRDDNPSPLAFTYMKIVYPVAFLALAFQFAHLMLEIAMRWILMPRDPYAIPLAEPHRMAYMSNRLDALSSTLLDVTDIFLILALFELGNGFLERVTEKPSSFPLVVRYTLLLPAAIVLYLAIATHVQSYSIWSKSFSTDEEGERQLQEDIEELEEWDTPLLTLWWAASFLLFLYACFIWRQAKGNSQVLNSTVTFLAATVLNLFNPVRQAVITSLDLDILGYKPINQYLYLVDDMLDYWVRFLIIAHIFAMGLPGDKGLWTAISQLYSPPVEASSPLKE
;
A
#
# COMPACT_ATOMS: atom_id res chain seq x y z
N MET A 1 -27.32 22.92 19.01
CA MET A 1 -27.91 22.03 18.01
C MET A 1 -26.84 21.39 17.12
N ASP A 2 -25.57 21.77 17.27
CA ASP A 2 -24.49 21.35 16.36
C ASP A 2 -23.76 20.05 16.74
N SER A 3 -24.00 19.50 17.94
CA SER A 3 -23.28 18.30 18.42
C SER A 3 -23.87 16.98 17.92
N GLU A 4 -25.19 16.86 17.76
CA GLU A 4 -25.83 15.64 17.26
C GLU A 4 -25.61 15.42 15.76
N GLU A 5 -25.48 16.51 15.00
CA GLU A 5 -25.28 16.47 13.55
C GLU A 5 -23.83 16.07 13.22
N GLY A 6 -22.84 16.63 13.94
CA GLY A 6 -21.43 16.21 13.83
C GLY A 6 -21.18 14.75 14.24
N ILE A 7 -21.80 14.26 15.32
CA ILE A 7 -21.65 12.86 15.76
C ILE A 7 -22.24 11.87 14.73
N ARG A 8 -23.34 12.24 14.06
CA ARG A 8 -23.97 11.43 13.00
C ARG A 8 -23.12 11.35 11.74
N ASP A 9 -22.57 12.47 11.30
CA ASP A 9 -21.73 12.54 10.11
C ASP A 9 -20.44 11.73 10.29
N ASP A 10 -19.77 11.86 11.45
CA ASP A 10 -18.54 11.13 11.73
C ASP A 10 -18.76 9.61 11.85
N THR A 11 -19.89 9.18 12.42
CA THR A 11 -20.23 7.75 12.53
C THR A 11 -20.55 7.12 11.18
N SER A 12 -21.17 7.89 10.28
CA SER A 12 -21.45 7.44 8.91
C SER A 12 -20.15 7.25 8.11
N SER A 13 -19.16 8.13 8.33
CA SER A 13 -17.83 8.07 7.73
C SER A 13 -17.08 6.78 8.11
N SER A 14 -16.91 6.50 9.42
CA SER A 14 -16.20 5.29 9.88
C SER A 14 -16.88 4.01 9.37
N LEU A 15 -18.22 4.00 9.27
CA LEU A 15 -18.98 2.86 8.74
C LEU A 15 -18.76 2.66 7.23
N ILE A 16 -18.74 3.75 6.44
CA ILE A 16 -18.43 3.70 5.02
C ILE A 16 -17.00 3.17 4.79
N SER A 17 -16.01 3.67 5.54
CA SER A 17 -14.64 3.16 5.53
C SER A 17 -14.58 1.68 5.86
N ALA A 18 -15.23 1.25 6.94
CA ALA A 18 -15.21 -0.14 7.38
C ALA A 18 -15.78 -1.07 6.31
N ILE A 19 -16.91 -0.71 5.70
CA ILE A 19 -17.51 -1.50 4.61
C ILE A 19 -16.56 -1.55 3.40
N SER A 20 -16.03 -0.40 2.99
CA SER A 20 -15.12 -0.28 1.85
C SER A 20 -13.87 -1.16 2.01
N LEU A 21 -13.21 -1.07 3.16
CA LEU A 21 -12.01 -1.84 3.48
C LEU A 21 -12.33 -3.33 3.70
N GLY A 22 -13.45 -3.63 4.36
CA GLY A 22 -13.89 -5.00 4.62
C GLY A 22 -14.11 -5.82 3.35
N VAL A 23 -14.59 -5.18 2.26
CA VAL A 23 -14.78 -5.84 0.95
C VAL A 23 -13.45 -6.30 0.34
N LEU A 24 -12.32 -5.68 0.68
CA LEU A 24 -11.00 -6.06 0.16
C LEU A 24 -10.38 -7.27 0.85
N ILE A 25 -10.84 -7.62 2.06
CA ILE A 25 -10.26 -8.72 2.87
C ILE A 25 -10.37 -10.06 2.14
N LEU A 26 -11.56 -10.39 1.61
CA LEU A 26 -11.82 -11.67 0.93
C LEU A 26 -11.03 -11.80 -0.39
N PRO A 27 -11.04 -10.81 -1.31
CA PRO A 27 -10.19 -10.84 -2.49
C PRO A 27 -8.70 -10.96 -2.17
N LEU A 28 -8.20 -10.23 -1.17
CA LEU A 28 -6.79 -10.28 -0.80
C LEU A 28 -6.39 -11.65 -0.22
N LEU A 29 -7.26 -12.26 0.59
CA LEU A 29 -7.10 -13.64 1.06
C LEU A 29 -7.12 -14.65 -0.09
N ALA A 30 -8.00 -14.46 -1.08
CA ALA A 30 -8.06 -15.30 -2.27
C ALA A 30 -6.77 -15.18 -3.12
N LEU A 31 -6.24 -13.97 -3.31
CA LEU A 31 -4.95 -13.76 -3.99
C LEU A 31 -3.81 -14.42 -3.22
N TRP A 32 -3.77 -14.25 -1.90
CA TRP A 32 -2.74 -14.86 -1.05
C TRP A 32 -2.75 -16.38 -1.15
N THR A 33 -3.89 -17.02 -0.91
CA THR A 33 -4.03 -18.48 -0.96
C THR A 33 -3.75 -19.03 -2.37
N SER A 34 -4.24 -18.35 -3.40
CA SER A 34 -3.94 -18.71 -4.81
C SER A 34 -2.44 -18.62 -5.10
N SER A 35 -1.75 -17.59 -4.59
CA SER A 35 -0.30 -17.40 -4.78
C SER A 35 0.54 -18.53 -4.18
N LEU A 36 0.05 -19.20 -3.13
CA LEU A 36 0.71 -20.36 -2.53
C LEU A 36 0.56 -21.61 -3.41
N SER A 37 -0.56 -21.73 -4.13
CA SER A 37 -0.86 -22.87 -5.01
C SER A 37 -0.24 -22.78 -6.40
N LEU A 38 0.18 -21.58 -6.82
CA LEU A 38 0.86 -21.36 -8.10
C LEU A 38 2.27 -21.97 -8.07
N ALA A 39 2.38 -23.19 -8.60
CA ALA A 39 3.67 -23.85 -8.83
C ALA A 39 4.53 -23.00 -9.78
N ARG A 40 5.70 -22.57 -9.30
CA ARG A 40 6.63 -21.74 -10.08
C ARG A 40 7.21 -22.59 -11.21
N ARG A 41 7.17 -22.08 -12.45
CA ARG A 41 7.96 -22.63 -13.56
C ARG A 41 9.42 -22.24 -13.38
N ASP A 42 10.33 -23.18 -13.64
CA ASP A 42 11.78 -22.97 -13.53
C ASP A 42 12.31 -21.85 -14.45
N ASP A 43 11.58 -21.53 -15.53
CA ASP A 43 11.96 -20.50 -16.51
C ASP A 43 11.52 -19.06 -16.16
N ASN A 44 11.14 -18.78 -14.92
CA ASN A 44 10.72 -17.44 -14.50
C ASN A 44 11.95 -16.51 -14.32
N PRO A 45 12.14 -15.47 -15.16
CA PRO A 45 13.25 -14.51 -15.08
C PRO A 45 13.11 -13.48 -13.95
N SER A 46 12.00 -13.41 -13.20
CA SER A 46 11.88 -12.53 -12.02
C SER A 46 11.47 -13.29 -10.75
N PRO A 47 12.23 -14.31 -10.32
CA PRO A 47 11.87 -15.16 -9.19
C PRO A 47 11.86 -14.40 -7.86
N LEU A 48 12.65 -13.33 -7.76
CA LEU A 48 12.73 -12.48 -6.58
C LEU A 48 11.47 -11.62 -6.40
N ALA A 49 10.90 -11.08 -7.47
CA ALA A 49 9.67 -10.30 -7.42
C ALA A 49 8.53 -11.10 -6.75
N PHE A 50 8.31 -12.33 -7.21
CA PHE A 50 7.29 -13.22 -6.63
C PHE A 50 7.67 -13.78 -5.25
N THR A 51 8.93 -13.66 -4.84
CA THR A 51 9.35 -14.00 -3.48
C THR A 51 9.01 -12.87 -2.53
N TYR A 52 9.23 -11.62 -2.93
CA TYR A 52 8.75 -10.46 -2.17
C TYR A 52 7.22 -10.44 -2.09
N MET A 53 6.50 -10.78 -3.15
CA MET A 53 5.04 -10.86 -3.10
C MET A 53 4.51 -11.85 -2.05
N LYS A 54 5.22 -12.95 -1.76
CA LYS A 54 4.84 -13.88 -0.68
C LYS A 54 4.87 -13.24 0.72
N ILE A 55 5.62 -12.15 0.88
CA ILE A 55 5.64 -11.32 2.10
C ILE A 55 4.55 -10.25 2.00
N VAL A 56 4.41 -9.60 0.84
CA VAL A 56 3.40 -8.54 0.60
C VAL A 56 1.98 -9.04 0.89
N TYR A 57 1.57 -10.21 0.39
CA TYR A 57 0.19 -10.69 0.60
C TYR A 57 -0.22 -10.81 2.08
N PRO A 58 0.51 -11.57 2.93
CA PRO A 58 0.13 -11.69 4.34
C PRO A 58 0.29 -10.38 5.12
N VAL A 59 1.30 -9.56 4.80
CA VAL A 59 1.52 -8.28 5.51
C VAL A 59 0.41 -7.28 5.16
N ALA A 60 0.04 -7.13 3.89
CA ALA A 60 -1.07 -6.29 3.46
C ALA A 60 -2.41 -6.77 4.03
N PHE A 61 -2.60 -8.09 4.12
CA PHE A 61 -3.79 -8.68 4.74
C PHE A 61 -3.87 -8.36 6.23
N LEU A 62 -2.76 -8.49 6.96
CA LEU A 62 -2.70 -8.14 8.38
C LEU A 62 -2.93 -6.65 8.62
N ALA A 63 -2.32 -5.78 7.81
CA ALA A 63 -2.56 -4.34 7.87
C ALA A 63 -4.05 -4.03 7.70
N LEU A 64 -4.66 -4.50 6.61
CA LEU A 64 -6.09 -4.31 6.34
C LEU A 64 -6.99 -4.87 7.46
N ALA A 65 -6.64 -6.02 8.04
CA ALA A 65 -7.39 -6.62 9.14
C ALA A 65 -7.30 -5.78 10.42
N PHE A 66 -6.13 -5.21 10.73
CA PHE A 66 -5.97 -4.30 11.87
C PHE A 66 -6.69 -2.97 11.64
N GLN A 67 -6.65 -2.39 10.43
CA GLN A 67 -7.44 -1.19 10.13
C GLN A 67 -8.94 -1.44 10.25
N PHE A 68 -9.41 -2.57 9.72
CA PHE A 68 -10.81 -2.94 9.84
C PHE A 68 -11.20 -3.12 11.31
N ALA A 69 -10.35 -3.75 12.12
CA ALA A 69 -10.58 -3.89 13.56
C ALA A 69 -10.57 -2.53 14.29
N HIS A 70 -9.67 -1.62 13.92
CA HIS A 70 -9.64 -0.25 14.43
C HIS A 70 -10.97 0.46 14.15
N LEU A 71 -11.43 0.48 12.89
CA LEU A 71 -12.69 1.13 12.51
C LEU A 71 -13.90 0.51 13.21
N MET A 72 -13.95 -0.82 13.33
CA MET A 72 -15.01 -1.51 14.06
C MET A 72 -15.01 -1.14 15.55
N LEU A 73 -13.83 -0.98 16.15
CA LEU A 73 -13.70 -0.54 17.54
C LEU A 73 -14.12 0.93 17.70
N GLU A 74 -13.77 1.80 16.76
CA GLU A 74 -14.21 3.19 16.74
C GLU A 74 -15.73 3.31 16.67
N ILE A 75 -16.37 2.55 15.76
CA ILE A 75 -17.83 2.44 15.66
C ILE A 75 -18.39 1.91 16.99
N ALA A 76 -17.83 0.84 17.55
CA ALA A 76 -18.31 0.28 18.81
C ALA A 76 -18.22 1.30 19.96
N MET A 77 -17.12 2.05 20.07
CA MET A 77 -16.96 3.10 21.07
C MET A 77 -18.04 4.18 20.92
N ARG A 78 -18.30 4.66 19.70
CA ARG A 78 -19.31 5.70 19.46
C ARG A 78 -20.74 5.21 19.71
N TRP A 79 -21.05 3.97 19.37
CA TRP A 79 -22.39 3.40 19.55
C TRP A 79 -22.69 2.93 20.98
N ILE A 80 -21.68 2.46 21.72
CA ILE A 80 -21.85 1.87 23.05
C ILE A 80 -21.55 2.88 24.17
N LEU A 81 -20.58 3.78 23.98
CA LEU A 81 -20.03 4.61 25.06
C LEU A 81 -20.40 6.10 25.00
N MET A 82 -20.92 6.64 23.88
CA MET A 82 -21.50 8.00 23.90
C MET A 82 -22.86 7.94 24.57
N PRO A 83 -23.03 8.54 25.77
CA PRO A 83 -24.33 8.58 26.39
C PRO A 83 -25.25 9.48 25.57
N ARG A 84 -26.49 9.02 25.33
CA ARG A 84 -27.58 9.89 24.86
C ARG A 84 -27.90 11.01 25.87
N ASP A 85 -27.36 10.93 27.07
CA ASP A 85 -27.47 11.95 28.12
C ASP A 85 -26.14 12.71 28.30
N PRO A 86 -26.13 14.05 28.15
CA PRO A 86 -24.92 14.88 28.27
C PRO A 86 -24.33 14.96 29.70
N TYR A 87 -24.90 14.24 30.66
CA TYR A 87 -24.48 14.25 32.08
C TYR A 87 -23.99 12.89 32.61
N ALA A 88 -23.94 11.85 31.77
CA ALA A 88 -23.40 10.57 32.21
C ALA A 88 -21.87 10.62 32.22
N ILE A 89 -21.28 10.40 33.39
CA ILE A 89 -19.83 10.34 33.57
C ILE A 89 -19.30 9.16 32.74
N PRO A 90 -18.34 9.37 31.82
CA PRO A 90 -17.74 8.27 31.08
C PRO A 90 -17.10 7.27 32.08
N LEU A 91 -17.44 5.98 31.96
CA LEU A 91 -16.76 4.92 32.71
C LEU A 91 -15.25 4.93 32.41
N ALA A 92 -14.44 4.15 33.13
CA ALA A 92 -13.00 3.99 32.82
C ALA A 92 -12.72 3.12 31.56
N GLU A 93 -13.74 2.49 30.97
CA GLU A 93 -13.67 1.63 29.78
C GLU A 93 -13.37 2.33 28.42
N PRO A 94 -13.82 3.57 28.13
CA PRO A 94 -13.50 4.31 26.91
C PRO A 94 -12.01 4.52 26.71
N HIS A 95 -11.25 4.75 27.78
CA HIS A 95 -9.80 4.97 27.68
C HIS A 95 -9.05 3.71 27.21
N ARG A 96 -9.47 2.52 27.66
CA ARG A 96 -8.86 1.26 27.20
C ARG A 96 -9.22 0.92 25.76
N MET A 97 -10.45 1.22 25.35
CA MET A 97 -10.86 1.00 23.96
C MET A 97 -10.17 1.98 23.02
N ALA A 98 -10.07 3.26 23.38
CA ALA A 98 -9.33 4.26 22.60
C ALA A 98 -7.86 3.87 22.45
N TYR A 99 -7.23 3.38 23.52
CA TYR A 99 -5.87 2.86 23.47
C TYR A 99 -5.68 1.72 22.47
N MET A 100 -6.60 0.73 22.51
CA MET A 100 -6.55 -0.40 21.60
C MET A 100 -6.79 0.05 20.15
N SER A 101 -7.67 1.04 19.94
CA SER A 101 -7.92 1.64 18.63
C SER A 101 -6.64 2.23 18.06
N ASN A 102 -5.97 3.12 18.80
CA ASN A 102 -4.76 3.79 18.31
C ASN A 102 -3.62 2.79 18.04
N ARG A 103 -3.54 1.71 18.83
CA ARG A 103 -2.57 0.62 18.59
C ARG A 103 -2.85 -0.15 17.31
N LEU A 104 -4.12 -0.45 17.03
CA LEU A 104 -4.50 -1.16 15.81
C LEU A 104 -4.20 -0.31 14.57
N ASP A 105 -4.46 0.99 14.64
CA ASP A 105 -4.14 1.94 13.56
C ASP A 105 -2.63 2.08 13.35
N ALA A 106 -1.86 2.32 14.41
CA ALA A 106 -0.40 2.38 14.34
C ALA A 106 0.24 1.09 13.82
N LEU A 107 -0.27 -0.09 14.22
CA LEU A 107 0.17 -1.38 13.68
C LEU A 107 -0.17 -1.52 12.20
N SER A 108 -1.37 -1.07 11.80
CA SER A 108 -1.79 -1.10 10.40
C SER A 108 -0.87 -0.25 9.53
N SER A 109 -0.63 1.00 9.94
CA SER A 109 0.24 1.95 9.24
C SER A 109 1.67 1.41 9.06
N THR A 110 2.29 0.89 10.13
CA THR A 110 3.64 0.30 10.02
C THR A 110 3.69 -0.92 9.10
N LEU A 111 2.64 -1.75 9.08
CA LEU A 111 2.58 -2.89 8.17
C LEU A 111 2.34 -2.45 6.72
N LEU A 112 1.64 -1.34 6.49
CA LEU A 112 1.53 -0.73 5.16
C LEU A 112 2.88 -0.23 4.67
N ASP A 113 3.67 0.45 5.49
CA ASP A 113 5.02 0.87 5.12
C ASP A 113 5.90 -0.32 4.72
N VAL A 114 5.84 -1.40 5.49
CA VAL A 114 6.53 -2.66 5.16
C VAL A 114 6.03 -3.23 3.84
N THR A 115 4.71 -3.21 3.62
CA THR A 115 4.09 -3.67 2.37
C THR A 115 4.63 -2.88 1.17
N ASP A 116 4.71 -1.56 1.28
CA ASP A 116 5.16 -0.68 0.21
C ASP A 116 6.64 -0.90 -0.12
N ILE A 117 7.48 -1.16 0.89
CA ILE A 117 8.90 -1.46 0.67
C ILE A 117 9.01 -2.71 -0.21
N PHE A 118 8.30 -3.77 0.15
CA PHE A 118 8.34 -5.02 -0.60
C PHE A 118 7.63 -4.91 -1.95
N LEU A 119 6.63 -4.04 -2.11
CA LEU A 119 6.00 -3.75 -3.39
C LEU A 119 6.96 -3.04 -4.35
N ILE A 120 7.68 -2.01 -3.89
CA ILE A 120 8.69 -1.33 -4.70
C ILE A 120 9.79 -2.31 -5.12
N LEU A 121 10.28 -3.14 -4.20
CA LEU A 121 11.26 -4.18 -4.52
C LEU A 121 10.70 -5.20 -5.52
N ALA A 122 9.45 -5.63 -5.37
CA ALA A 122 8.81 -6.56 -6.29
C ALA A 122 8.67 -5.95 -7.70
N LEU A 123 8.19 -4.70 -7.80
CA LEU A 123 8.06 -3.99 -9.07
C LEU A 123 9.42 -3.76 -9.74
N PHE A 124 10.45 -3.41 -8.97
CA PHE A 124 11.80 -3.24 -9.50
C PHE A 124 12.36 -4.54 -10.09
N GLU A 125 12.30 -5.64 -9.35
CA GLU A 125 12.77 -6.96 -9.84
C GLU A 125 11.95 -7.44 -11.04
N LEU A 126 10.65 -7.13 -11.06
CA LEU A 126 9.78 -7.45 -12.19
C LEU A 126 10.15 -6.62 -13.43
N GLY A 127 10.50 -5.34 -13.25
CA GLY A 127 11.06 -4.48 -14.29
C GLY A 127 12.41 -4.98 -14.83
N ASN A 128 13.30 -5.48 -13.98
CA ASN A 128 14.54 -6.13 -14.43
C ASN A 128 14.23 -7.35 -15.32
N GLY A 129 13.28 -8.19 -14.91
CA GLY A 129 12.83 -9.32 -15.72
C GLY A 129 12.28 -8.90 -17.08
N PHE A 130 11.55 -7.77 -17.16
CA PHE A 130 11.14 -7.19 -18.44
C PHE A 130 12.33 -6.74 -19.29
N LEU A 131 13.28 -6.02 -18.70
CA LEU A 131 14.41 -5.45 -19.41
C LEU A 131 15.31 -6.54 -20.00
N GLU A 132 15.61 -7.59 -19.24
CA GLU A 132 16.39 -8.74 -19.72
C GLU A 132 15.76 -9.40 -20.94
N ARG A 133 14.42 -9.50 -20.94
CA ARG A 133 13.67 -10.10 -22.05
C ARG A 133 13.57 -9.19 -23.26
N VAL A 134 13.43 -7.88 -23.07
CA VAL A 134 13.39 -6.91 -24.18
C VAL A 134 14.76 -6.72 -24.82
N THR A 135 15.84 -6.80 -24.04
CA THR A 135 17.21 -6.56 -24.53
C THR A 135 17.99 -7.82 -24.91
N GLU A 136 17.43 -9.01 -24.63
CA GLU A 136 18.05 -10.34 -24.80
C GLU A 136 19.44 -10.46 -24.15
N LYS A 137 19.75 -9.56 -23.22
CA LYS A 137 21.01 -9.52 -22.49
C LYS A 137 20.70 -9.62 -21.01
N PRO A 138 21.49 -10.39 -20.24
CA PRO A 138 21.43 -10.29 -18.79
C PRO A 138 21.67 -8.83 -18.42
N SER A 139 20.80 -8.28 -17.59
CA SER A 139 20.89 -6.88 -17.19
C SER A 139 22.27 -6.69 -16.54
N SER A 140 23.04 -5.70 -16.98
CA SER A 140 24.29 -5.29 -16.33
C SER A 140 24.07 -4.34 -15.15
N PHE A 141 22.80 -3.97 -14.89
CA PHE A 141 22.37 -3.05 -13.84
C PHE A 141 21.92 -3.67 -12.48
N PRO A 142 21.94 -4.99 -12.23
CA PRO A 142 21.12 -5.59 -11.16
C PRO A 142 21.69 -5.37 -9.76
N LEU A 143 22.99 -5.13 -9.60
CA LEU A 143 23.60 -5.03 -8.28
C LEU A 143 23.58 -3.60 -7.73
N VAL A 144 24.05 -2.63 -8.51
CA VAL A 144 24.11 -1.23 -8.08
C VAL A 144 22.70 -0.68 -7.86
N VAL A 145 21.79 -0.89 -8.81
CA VAL A 145 20.42 -0.34 -8.71
C VAL A 145 19.63 -1.00 -7.56
N ARG A 146 19.85 -2.30 -7.33
CA ARG A 146 19.25 -3.03 -6.21
C ARG A 146 19.75 -2.53 -4.87
N TYR A 147 21.06 -2.27 -4.71
CA TYR A 147 21.57 -1.66 -3.48
C TYR A 147 21.11 -0.21 -3.30
N THR A 148 20.97 0.57 -4.38
CA THR A 148 20.43 1.93 -4.30
C THR A 148 18.95 1.98 -3.93
N LEU A 149 18.19 0.89 -4.11
CA LEU A 149 16.80 0.78 -3.64
C LEU A 149 16.70 0.15 -2.25
N LEU A 150 17.58 -0.80 -1.91
CA LEU A 150 17.61 -1.42 -0.58
C LEU A 150 18.02 -0.43 0.51
N LEU A 151 18.92 0.52 0.22
CA LEU A 151 19.39 1.48 1.21
C LEU A 151 18.26 2.46 1.65
N PRO A 152 17.53 3.14 0.75
CA PRO A 152 16.34 3.91 1.12
C PRO A 152 15.26 3.04 1.78
N ALA A 153 15.01 1.83 1.28
CA ALA A 153 14.06 0.91 1.89
C ALA A 153 14.42 0.55 3.35
N ALA A 154 15.71 0.34 3.65
CA ALA A 154 16.17 0.09 5.01
C ALA A 154 16.03 1.33 5.91
N ILE A 155 16.27 2.53 5.36
CA ILE A 155 16.05 3.80 6.07
C ILE A 155 14.57 3.99 6.39
N VAL A 156 13.70 3.77 5.40
CA VAL A 156 12.24 3.86 5.58
C VAL A 156 11.74 2.81 6.57
N LEU A 157 12.23 1.57 6.50
CA LEU A 157 11.88 0.55 7.49
C LEU A 157 12.30 0.94 8.90
N TYR A 158 13.52 1.48 9.05
CA TYR A 158 14.00 1.98 10.34
C TYR A 158 13.12 3.10 10.86
N LEU A 159 12.77 4.06 10.00
CA LEU A 159 11.89 5.18 10.34
C LEU A 159 10.50 4.68 10.75
N ALA A 160 9.87 3.79 9.98
CA ALA A 160 8.56 3.23 10.30
C ALA A 160 8.55 2.47 11.65
N ILE A 161 9.62 1.75 11.98
CA ILE A 161 9.77 1.10 13.29
C ILE A 161 9.97 2.15 14.39
N ALA A 162 10.79 3.18 14.13
CA ALA A 162 11.06 4.23 15.10
C ALA A 162 9.80 5.04 15.42
N THR A 163 9.03 5.45 14.40
CA THR A 163 7.74 6.16 14.57
C THR A 163 6.73 5.29 15.30
N HIS A 164 6.67 3.99 15.00
CA HIS A 164 5.82 3.05 15.74
C HIS A 164 6.19 2.97 17.23
N VAL A 165 7.48 2.85 17.54
CA VAL A 165 7.98 2.77 18.94
C VAL A 165 7.76 4.09 19.68
N GLN A 166 7.96 5.22 19.01
CA GLN A 166 7.68 6.55 19.57
C GLN A 166 6.19 6.72 19.82
N SER A 167 5.32 6.44 18.84
CA SER A 167 3.86 6.45 18.99
C SER A 167 3.42 5.59 20.17
N TYR A 168 3.96 4.37 20.30
CA TYR A 168 3.71 3.51 21.46
C TYR A 168 4.07 4.19 22.79
N SER A 169 5.25 4.79 22.87
CA SER A 169 5.74 5.48 24.05
C SER A 169 4.83 6.66 24.42
N ILE A 170 4.51 7.50 23.45
CA ILE A 170 3.65 8.69 23.60
C ILE A 170 2.27 8.30 24.12
N TRP A 171 1.60 7.36 23.44
CA TRP A 171 0.29 6.90 23.87
C TRP A 171 0.33 6.22 25.23
N SER A 172 1.39 5.50 25.58
CA SER A 172 1.51 4.92 26.92
C SER A 172 1.62 5.97 28.03
N LYS A 173 2.28 7.11 27.76
CA LYS A 173 2.39 8.24 28.70
C LYS A 173 1.06 8.96 28.90
N SER A 174 0.25 9.10 27.82
CA SER A 174 -1.06 9.79 27.84
C SER A 174 -2.03 9.28 28.92
N PHE A 175 -1.86 8.03 29.38
CA PHE A 175 -2.69 7.43 30.43
C PHE A 175 -2.29 7.80 31.86
N SER A 176 -1.19 8.54 32.02
CA SER A 176 -0.59 8.85 33.34
C SER A 176 -0.35 10.35 33.56
N THR A 177 -0.80 11.19 32.63
CA THR A 177 -0.44 12.61 32.55
C THR A 177 -1.50 13.52 33.15
N ASP A 178 -1.05 14.40 34.05
CA ASP A 178 -1.79 15.58 34.55
C ASP A 178 -1.77 16.72 33.49
N GLU A 179 -2.38 17.89 33.72
CA GLU A 179 -2.47 19.01 32.72
C GLU A 179 -1.11 19.40 32.09
N GLU A 180 -0.01 19.37 32.84
CA GLU A 180 1.34 19.64 32.30
C GLU A 180 1.81 18.52 31.35
N GLY A 181 1.39 17.29 31.62
CA GLY A 181 1.64 16.14 30.78
C GLY A 181 0.83 16.13 29.49
N GLU A 182 -0.33 16.79 29.43
CA GLU A 182 -1.09 16.99 28.18
C GLU A 182 -0.34 17.91 27.21
N ARG A 183 0.28 18.99 27.72
CA ARG A 183 1.15 19.86 26.91
C ARG A 183 2.35 19.10 26.34
N GLN A 184 3.01 18.32 27.19
CA GLN A 184 4.17 17.54 26.77
C GLN A 184 3.79 16.40 25.81
N LEU A 185 2.58 15.83 25.94
CA LEU A 185 2.03 14.88 24.98
C LEU A 185 1.81 15.53 23.62
N GLN A 186 1.33 16.77 23.58
CA GLN A 186 1.10 17.51 22.34
C GLN A 186 2.41 17.86 21.64
N GLU A 187 3.43 18.30 22.38
CA GLU A 187 4.78 18.51 21.85
C GLU A 187 5.40 17.20 21.31
N ASP A 188 5.24 16.09 22.05
CA ASP A 188 5.71 14.76 21.62
C ASP A 188 4.99 14.30 20.31
N ILE A 189 3.71 14.66 20.11
CA ILE A 189 2.95 14.37 18.88
C ILE A 189 3.42 15.24 17.72
N GLU A 190 3.62 16.54 17.94
CA GLU A 190 4.15 17.44 16.92
C GLU A 190 5.55 17.00 16.46
N GLU A 191 6.41 16.57 17.39
CA GLU A 191 7.72 16.01 17.05
C GLU A 191 7.59 14.73 16.20
N LEU A 192 6.59 13.88 16.46
CA LEU A 192 6.33 12.68 15.67
C LEU A 192 5.91 13.04 14.23
N GLU A 193 5.04 14.03 14.05
CA GLU A 193 4.58 14.50 12.73
C GLU A 193 5.73 15.07 11.88
N GLU A 194 6.77 15.64 12.49
CA GLU A 194 7.96 16.10 11.76
C GLU A 194 8.68 14.96 11.00
N TRP A 195 8.56 13.71 11.47
CA TRP A 195 9.17 12.54 10.81
C TRP A 195 8.40 12.06 9.58
N ASP A 196 7.14 12.46 9.41
CA ASP A 196 6.31 12.03 8.27
C ASP A 196 6.74 12.71 6.97
N THR A 197 7.18 13.97 7.04
CA THR A 197 7.64 14.74 5.87
C THR A 197 8.85 14.11 5.15
N PRO A 198 9.96 13.75 5.84
CA PRO A 198 11.08 13.08 5.18
C PRO A 198 10.71 11.68 4.69
N LEU A 199 9.83 10.96 5.40
CA LEU A 199 9.34 9.65 4.97
C LEU A 199 8.55 9.77 3.65
N LEU A 200 7.60 10.70 3.58
CA LEU A 200 6.83 11.01 2.37
C LEU A 200 7.75 11.41 1.20
N THR A 201 8.77 12.22 1.47
CA THR A 201 9.74 12.64 0.45
C THR A 201 10.51 11.45 -0.12
N LEU A 202 10.95 10.52 0.73
CA LEU A 202 11.63 9.29 0.31
C LEU A 202 10.70 8.39 -0.52
N TRP A 203 9.44 8.24 -0.11
CA TRP A 203 8.43 7.47 -0.84
C TRP A 203 8.14 8.05 -2.23
N TRP A 204 7.99 9.37 -2.29
CA TRP A 204 7.81 10.08 -3.54
C TRP A 204 8.99 9.87 -4.49
N ALA A 205 10.22 10.04 -4.00
CA ALA A 205 11.43 9.86 -4.80
C ALA A 205 11.57 8.43 -5.32
N ALA A 206 11.35 7.42 -4.46
CA ALA A 206 11.42 6.01 -4.85
C ALA A 206 10.36 5.67 -5.92
N SER A 207 9.13 6.12 -5.71
CA SER A 207 8.01 5.88 -6.64
C SER A 207 8.23 6.56 -7.99
N PHE A 208 8.78 7.78 -7.99
CA PHE A 208 9.09 8.52 -9.20
C PHE A 208 10.21 7.85 -10.01
N LEU A 209 11.27 7.38 -9.35
CA LEU A 209 12.34 6.61 -9.99
C LEU A 209 11.81 5.33 -10.63
N LEU A 210 10.93 4.61 -9.93
CA LEU A 210 10.29 3.40 -10.44
C LEU A 210 9.41 3.69 -11.68
N PHE A 211 8.67 4.81 -11.66
CA PHE A 211 7.90 5.27 -12.81
C PHE A 211 8.78 5.61 -14.01
N LEU A 212 9.88 6.35 -13.81
CA LEU A 212 10.84 6.66 -14.89
C LEU A 212 11.45 5.37 -15.47
N TYR A 213 11.75 4.39 -14.61
CA TYR A 213 12.24 3.09 -15.02
C TYR A 213 11.22 2.31 -15.86
N ALA A 214 9.95 2.31 -15.46
CA ALA A 214 8.87 1.72 -16.26
C ALA A 214 8.67 2.40 -17.62
N CYS A 215 8.77 3.73 -17.67
CA CYS A 215 8.74 4.49 -18.92
C CYS A 215 9.89 4.10 -19.86
N PHE A 216 11.09 3.89 -19.31
CA PHE A 216 12.25 3.43 -20.07
C PHE A 216 12.02 2.02 -20.66
N ILE A 217 11.52 1.07 -19.86
CA ILE A 217 11.18 -0.29 -20.32
C ILE A 217 10.11 -0.24 -21.40
N TRP A 218 9.03 0.53 -21.20
CA TRP A 218 7.96 0.69 -22.18
C TRP A 218 8.47 1.23 -23.52
N ARG A 219 9.39 2.22 -23.49
CA ARG A 219 10.01 2.75 -24.70
C ARG A 219 10.81 1.69 -25.46
N GLN A 220 11.48 0.79 -24.77
CA GLN A 220 12.19 -0.32 -25.40
C GLN A 220 11.23 -1.42 -25.90
N ALA A 221 10.14 -1.68 -25.18
CA ALA A 221 9.15 -2.70 -25.54
C ALA A 221 8.24 -2.30 -26.72
N LYS A 222 8.24 -1.03 -27.14
CA LYS A 222 7.38 -0.51 -28.23
C LYS A 222 7.55 -1.25 -29.57
N GLY A 223 8.69 -1.90 -29.79
CA GLY A 223 8.96 -2.73 -30.97
C GLY A 223 8.43 -4.17 -30.90
N ASN A 224 7.94 -4.64 -29.75
CA ASN A 224 7.55 -6.02 -29.53
C ASN A 224 6.11 -6.12 -28.97
N SER A 225 5.15 -6.44 -29.85
CA SER A 225 3.72 -6.50 -29.53
C SER A 225 3.35 -7.54 -28.48
N GLN A 226 4.15 -8.61 -28.33
CA GLN A 226 3.90 -9.67 -27.35
C GLN A 226 4.21 -9.21 -25.92
N VAL A 227 5.27 -8.40 -25.74
CA VAL A 227 5.67 -7.89 -24.42
C VAL A 227 4.95 -6.59 -24.05
N LEU A 228 4.49 -5.83 -25.06
CA LEU A 228 3.83 -4.53 -24.89
C LEU A 228 2.66 -4.55 -23.90
N ASN A 229 1.74 -5.51 -24.03
CA ASN A 229 0.56 -5.59 -23.15
C ASN A 229 0.96 -5.77 -21.68
N SER A 230 1.95 -6.62 -21.41
CA SER A 230 2.42 -6.84 -20.04
C SER A 230 3.19 -5.63 -19.51
N THR A 231 3.95 -4.94 -20.36
CA THR A 231 4.64 -3.69 -19.98
C THR A 231 3.68 -2.55 -19.72
N VAL A 232 2.53 -2.49 -20.41
CA VAL A 232 1.46 -1.50 -20.12
C VAL A 232 0.86 -1.75 -18.73
N THR A 233 0.58 -3.02 -18.38
CA THR A 233 0.10 -3.39 -17.04
C THR A 233 1.14 -3.03 -15.97
N PHE A 234 2.44 -3.22 -16.26
CA PHE A 234 3.53 -2.82 -15.37
C PHE A 234 3.60 -1.30 -15.18
N LEU A 235 3.51 -0.56 -16.28
CA LEU A 235 3.46 0.90 -16.24
C LEU A 235 2.27 1.39 -15.41
N ALA A 236 1.08 0.80 -15.61
CA ALA A 236 -0.10 1.11 -14.81
C ALA A 236 0.13 0.86 -13.31
N ALA A 237 0.76 -0.26 -12.93
CA ALA A 237 1.12 -0.53 -11.54
C ALA A 237 2.09 0.51 -10.96
N THR A 238 3.08 0.97 -11.74
CA THR A 238 4.00 2.04 -11.27
C THR A 238 3.35 3.42 -11.19
N VAL A 239 2.37 3.71 -12.05
CA VAL A 239 1.55 4.93 -11.96
C VAL A 239 0.69 4.92 -10.70
N LEU A 240 0.07 3.78 -10.39
CA LEU A 240 -0.66 3.59 -9.13
C LEU A 240 0.27 3.74 -7.92
N ASN A 241 1.50 3.21 -7.99
CA ASN A 241 2.48 3.38 -6.91
C ASN A 241 2.89 4.85 -6.70
N LEU A 242 3.00 5.63 -7.78
CA LEU A 242 3.29 7.07 -7.71
C LEU A 242 2.10 7.89 -7.22
N PHE A 243 0.87 7.41 -7.43
CA PHE A 243 -0.35 8.13 -7.05
C PHE A 243 -0.42 8.40 -5.55
N ASN A 244 -0.12 7.42 -4.69
CA ASN A 244 -0.21 7.58 -3.23
C ASN A 244 0.65 8.73 -2.65
N PRO A 245 1.98 8.78 -2.86
CA PRO A 245 2.78 9.86 -2.31
C PRO A 245 2.47 11.22 -2.95
N VAL A 246 2.04 11.27 -4.22
CA VAL A 246 1.58 12.52 -4.85
C VAL A 246 0.30 13.00 -4.21
N ARG A 247 -0.66 12.10 -3.98
CA ARG A 247 -1.95 12.39 -3.34
C ARG A 247 -1.73 12.91 -1.91
N GLN A 248 -0.91 12.24 -1.12
CA GLN A 248 -0.54 12.68 0.23
C GLN A 248 0.14 14.06 0.21
N ALA A 249 1.12 14.30 -0.68
CA ALA A 249 1.77 15.61 -0.80
C ALA A 249 0.78 16.74 -1.19
N VAL A 250 -0.19 16.45 -2.06
CA VAL A 250 -1.25 17.40 -2.41
C VAL A 250 -2.11 17.71 -1.19
N ILE A 251 -2.50 16.70 -0.41
CA ILE A 251 -3.35 16.90 0.77
C ILE A 251 -2.59 17.66 1.87
N THR A 252 -1.34 17.31 2.16
CA THR A 252 -0.50 18.04 3.13
C THR A 252 -0.23 19.49 2.70
N SER A 253 -0.15 19.79 1.41
CA SER A 253 0.05 21.18 0.92
C SER A 253 -1.24 22.00 0.82
N LEU A 254 -2.39 21.34 0.80
CA LEU A 254 -3.70 21.98 0.91
C LEU A 254 -4.00 22.23 2.40
N ASP A 255 -3.62 23.40 2.89
CA ASP A 255 -4.02 23.85 4.23
C ASP A 255 -5.52 24.19 4.26
N LEU A 256 -6.33 23.17 4.48
CA LEU A 256 -7.80 23.21 4.42
C LEU A 256 -8.42 23.92 5.63
N ASP A 257 -7.66 24.08 6.70
CA ASP A 257 -8.08 24.84 7.88
C ASP A 257 -8.12 26.35 7.60
N ILE A 258 -7.21 26.85 6.76
CA ILE A 258 -7.24 28.25 6.26
C ILE A 258 -8.48 28.50 5.39
N LEU A 259 -8.98 27.48 4.70
CA LEU A 259 -10.13 27.60 3.80
C LEU A 259 -11.49 27.56 4.53
N GLY A 260 -11.52 27.18 5.82
CA GLY A 260 -12.73 27.23 6.65
C GLY A 260 -13.84 26.25 6.29
N TYR A 261 -13.56 25.24 5.44
CA TYR A 261 -14.54 24.27 4.97
C TYR A 261 -14.42 22.93 5.70
N LYS A 262 -14.83 22.88 6.97
CA LYS A 262 -14.87 21.67 7.81
C LYS A 262 -15.49 20.41 7.17
N PRO A 263 -16.66 20.46 6.48
CA PRO A 263 -17.24 19.25 5.90
C PRO A 263 -16.38 18.68 4.76
N ILE A 264 -15.75 19.54 3.95
CA ILE A 264 -14.87 19.09 2.86
C ILE A 264 -13.65 18.37 3.44
N ASN A 265 -13.12 18.83 4.58
CA ASN A 265 -11.98 18.22 5.23
C ASN A 265 -12.28 16.77 5.68
N GLN A 266 -13.44 16.54 6.31
CA GLN A 266 -13.86 15.19 6.74
C GLN A 266 -14.05 14.23 5.56
N TYR A 267 -14.65 14.68 4.45
CA TYR A 267 -14.77 13.86 3.24
C TYR A 267 -13.43 13.56 2.58
N LEU A 268 -12.47 14.50 2.64
CA LEU A 268 -11.13 14.28 2.09
C LEU A 268 -10.37 13.21 2.87
N TYR A 269 -10.36 13.27 4.20
CA TYR A 269 -9.75 12.23 5.04
C TYR A 269 -10.40 10.84 4.84
N LEU A 270 -11.74 10.79 4.74
CA LEU A 270 -12.46 9.55 4.45
C LEU A 270 -12.00 8.91 3.12
N VAL A 271 -11.90 9.72 2.07
CA VAL A 271 -11.47 9.26 0.75
C VAL A 271 -9.97 8.91 0.74
N ASP A 272 -9.15 9.65 1.48
CA ASP A 272 -7.72 9.42 1.68
C ASP A 272 -7.46 8.00 2.19
N ASP A 273 -8.05 7.68 3.35
CA ASP A 273 -7.90 6.39 4.02
C ASP A 273 -8.36 5.24 3.12
N MET A 274 -9.50 5.40 2.43
CA MET A 274 -10.00 4.37 1.51
C MET A 274 -9.03 4.16 0.34
N LEU A 275 -8.59 5.24 -0.31
CA LEU A 275 -7.72 5.15 -1.48
C LEU A 275 -6.40 4.46 -1.16
N ASP A 276 -5.88 4.63 0.05
CA ASP A 276 -4.60 4.05 0.44
C ASP A 276 -4.58 2.51 0.37
N TYR A 277 -5.64 1.85 0.86
CA TYR A 277 -5.75 0.39 0.76
C TYR A 277 -6.19 -0.06 -0.64
N TRP A 278 -7.09 0.68 -1.29
CA TRP A 278 -7.57 0.33 -2.63
C TRP A 278 -6.47 0.38 -3.68
N VAL A 279 -5.63 1.41 -3.67
CA VAL A 279 -4.52 1.56 -4.62
C VAL A 279 -3.51 0.42 -4.42
N ARG A 280 -3.14 0.10 -3.18
CA ARG A 280 -2.24 -1.02 -2.88
C ARG A 280 -2.83 -2.35 -3.29
N PHE A 281 -4.12 -2.59 -3.02
CA PHE A 281 -4.82 -3.78 -3.50
C PHE A 281 -4.76 -3.90 -5.02
N LEU A 282 -5.00 -2.79 -5.75
CA LEU A 282 -4.90 -2.79 -7.21
C LEU A 282 -3.49 -3.12 -7.67
N ILE A 283 -2.44 -2.54 -7.09
CA ILE A 283 -1.05 -2.86 -7.43
C ILE A 283 -0.77 -4.35 -7.22
N ILE A 284 -1.17 -4.90 -6.06
CA ILE A 284 -1.03 -6.32 -5.72
C ILE A 284 -1.75 -7.19 -6.76
N ALA A 285 -2.98 -6.84 -7.13
CA ALA A 285 -3.77 -7.55 -8.14
C ALA A 285 -3.11 -7.50 -9.53
N HIS A 286 -2.52 -6.37 -9.93
CA HIS A 286 -1.79 -6.24 -11.18
C HIS A 286 -0.56 -7.15 -11.21
N ILE A 287 0.23 -7.16 -10.13
CA ILE A 287 1.42 -8.04 -10.03
C ILE A 287 1.00 -9.52 -10.04
N PHE A 288 -0.07 -9.87 -9.33
CA PHE A 288 -0.62 -11.23 -9.35
C PHE A 288 -1.06 -11.63 -10.77
N ALA A 289 -1.79 -10.76 -11.48
CA ALA A 289 -2.25 -11.01 -12.85
C ALA A 289 -1.09 -11.22 -13.83
N MET A 290 0.01 -10.47 -13.68
CA MET A 290 1.24 -10.69 -14.47
C MET A 290 1.86 -12.07 -14.20
N GLY A 291 1.71 -12.60 -12.98
CA GLY A 291 2.24 -13.90 -12.56
C GLY A 291 1.41 -15.12 -12.97
N LEU A 292 0.17 -14.95 -13.42
CA LEU A 292 -0.71 -16.07 -13.77
C LEU A 292 -0.27 -16.80 -15.06
N PRO A 293 -0.31 -18.15 -15.09
CA PRO A 293 -0.11 -18.92 -16.32
C PRO A 293 -1.36 -18.85 -17.23
N GLY A 294 -1.17 -18.67 -18.55
CA GLY A 294 -2.24 -18.62 -19.58
C GLY A 294 -2.12 -17.44 -20.55
N ASP A 295 -2.84 -17.44 -21.69
CA ASP A 295 -2.62 -16.57 -22.89
C ASP A 295 -2.46 -15.04 -22.67
N LYS A 296 -2.77 -14.54 -21.46
CA LYS A 296 -2.67 -13.12 -21.08
C LYS A 296 -1.60 -12.82 -20.02
N GLY A 297 -0.94 -13.84 -19.48
CA GLY A 297 0.11 -13.72 -18.48
C GLY A 297 1.47 -13.43 -19.11
N LEU A 298 2.33 -12.73 -18.35
CA LEU A 298 3.68 -12.32 -18.76
C LEU A 298 4.47 -13.51 -19.34
N TRP A 299 4.38 -14.65 -18.65
CA TRP A 299 5.15 -15.86 -18.99
C TRP A 299 4.62 -16.60 -20.21
N THR A 300 3.37 -16.35 -20.60
CA THR A 300 2.76 -17.02 -21.75
C THR A 300 3.06 -16.25 -23.03
N ALA A 301 2.99 -14.92 -23.00
CA ALA A 301 3.49 -14.07 -24.07
C ALA A 301 4.98 -14.34 -24.37
N ILE A 302 5.77 -14.61 -23.32
CA ILE A 302 7.18 -14.98 -23.43
C ILE A 302 7.36 -16.40 -23.99
N SER A 303 6.53 -17.38 -23.61
CA SER A 303 6.60 -18.74 -24.16
C SER A 303 6.22 -18.82 -25.65
N GLN A 304 5.33 -17.94 -26.13
CA GLN A 304 4.96 -17.84 -27.53
C GLN A 304 6.10 -17.26 -28.41
N LEU A 305 7.00 -16.48 -27.81
CA LEU A 305 8.17 -15.89 -28.48
C LEU A 305 9.25 -16.93 -28.81
N TYR A 306 9.35 -17.99 -28.01
CA TYR A 306 10.31 -19.09 -28.16
C TYR A 306 9.73 -20.34 -28.81
N SER A 307 8.45 -20.33 -29.17
CA SER A 307 7.86 -21.42 -29.94
C SER A 307 8.35 -21.30 -31.39
N PRO A 308 9.03 -22.31 -31.96
CA PRO A 308 9.41 -22.27 -33.37
C PRO A 308 8.16 -22.09 -34.22
N PRO A 309 8.22 -21.37 -35.36
CA PRO A 309 7.09 -21.32 -36.27
C PRO A 309 6.72 -22.76 -36.60
N VAL A 310 5.46 -23.12 -36.40
CA VAL A 310 4.93 -24.41 -36.85
C VAL A 310 5.27 -24.49 -38.33
N GLU A 311 6.26 -25.33 -38.68
CA GLU A 311 6.53 -25.67 -40.06
C GLU A 311 5.22 -26.22 -40.60
N ALA A 312 4.56 -25.43 -41.44
CA ALA A 312 3.44 -25.89 -42.23
C ALA A 312 4.01 -27.04 -43.07
N SER A 313 3.76 -28.26 -42.60
CA SER A 313 4.16 -29.51 -43.23
C SER A 313 3.88 -29.38 -44.73
N SER A 314 4.95 -29.43 -45.52
CA SER A 314 4.82 -29.43 -46.98
C SER A 314 3.83 -30.52 -47.39
N PRO A 315 2.88 -30.27 -48.29
CA PRO A 315 2.13 -31.37 -48.86
C PRO A 315 3.12 -32.28 -49.59
N LEU A 316 3.23 -33.51 -49.09
CA LEU A 316 3.91 -34.61 -49.77
C LEU A 316 3.40 -34.65 -51.22
N LYS A 317 4.35 -34.49 -52.15
CA LYS A 317 4.17 -34.95 -53.52
C LYS A 317 4.17 -36.48 -53.49
N GLU A 318 3.02 -37.08 -53.73
CA GLU A 318 2.88 -38.30 -54.55
C GLU A 318 1.64 -38.17 -55.43
#